data_AF-A0AAZ3P7Z8-F1
#
_entry.id   AF-A0AAZ3P7Z8-F1
#
_cell.length_a   1.000
_cell.length_b   1.000
_cell.length_c   1.000
_cell.angle_alpha   90.00
_cell.angle_beta   90.00
_cell.angle_gamma   90.00
#
_symmetry.space_group_name_H-M   'P 1'
#
loop_
_entity.id
_entity.type
_entity.pdbx_description
1 polymer ?
#
loop_
_entity_poly.entity_id
_entity_poly.type
_entity_poly.pdbx_seq_one_letter_code
_entity_poly.pdbx_strand_id
1 'polypeptide(L)'
;MSKKLIQQRHIICTYTVLIEYPIHSFIISYNFDTQLTLGIVGRQFTNVINGGRCIGDHEQPSPNCGYYMSVCLSVCRSVCLSVCPCVRRVRLEAFSDNSGKLQLSLQEIIEWLTAKDEELSEQLPIGGDVGAVQHQREFHQVLCWAPFKSYITQTLKQAKMCNGIQRKKVRTKMQREVSPRKRILNVSRSVWKQANVASDLWEKLTARCVDRHRHMERTLERLLQTQAAMEELAVALEQAEGVRDAWEPVGDLFIDSLQDHIDATKLFKEELTQVKEGMKHINDLAHELAISDVHLSMDNAHSLEHLNSRWKLLLGSIEERLKQLQDAHRDFGPGSQHFLSSSVQIPWERAISPNKVPYYINHQGQTTCWDHPKMTELYQALADLNNIKFSAYRTAMKLRRVQKALRLDLLTLVSVVDVFREQDLQHGEHVMDVVEMIHALTGLYERLEEERRAIVVNIPLSVDMCLNWLLNVYDSGRNGKMRVLSFKTGLVSLCNADVQEKYKYLFRQVSGPGGLTDQRHLTMLLYEAIQIPRQLGEVAAFGGSNVEPSVRSCFLCGHVLVEHLIPKSRALL
;
A
#
# COMPACT_ATOMS: atom_id res chain seq x y z
N MET A 1 -67.30 -77.92 -15.76
CA MET A 1 -66.17 -76.96 -15.64
C MET A 1 -66.08 -76.56 -14.18
N SER A 2 -65.16 -77.08 -13.37
CA SER A 2 -63.71 -76.81 -13.31
C SER A 2 -63.38 -75.87 -12.15
N LYS A 3 -62.97 -76.48 -11.03
CA LYS A 3 -61.91 -76.06 -10.07
C LYS A 3 -62.17 -76.78 -8.72
N LYS A 4 -61.64 -78.00 -8.59
CA LYS A 4 -61.60 -78.76 -7.33
C LYS A 4 -60.29 -78.44 -6.61
N LEU A 5 -60.42 -77.96 -5.37
CA LEU A 5 -59.42 -78.06 -4.31
C LEU A 5 -58.94 -79.51 -4.18
N ILE A 6 -57.63 -79.72 -4.16
CA ILE A 6 -57.02 -80.93 -3.58
C ILE A 6 -55.81 -80.53 -2.72
N GLN A 7 -56.06 -80.65 -1.42
CA GLN A 7 -55.16 -80.86 -0.28
C GLN A 7 -53.65 -81.00 -0.54
N GLN A 8 -52.90 -80.06 0.07
CA GLN A 8 -51.49 -80.26 0.47
C GLN A 8 -51.40 -81.40 1.50
N ARG A 9 -50.67 -82.46 1.16
CA ARG A 9 -50.15 -83.42 2.15
C ARG A 9 -48.92 -82.81 2.82
N HIS A 10 -49.11 -82.26 4.02
CA HIS A 10 -48.01 -82.04 4.96
C HIS A 10 -47.51 -83.39 5.48
N ILE A 11 -46.24 -83.69 5.25
CA ILE A 11 -45.53 -84.74 5.99
C ILE A 11 -45.27 -84.17 7.38
N ILE A 12 -46.09 -84.55 8.37
CA ILE A 12 -45.93 -84.20 9.78
C ILE A 12 -44.91 -85.17 10.38
N CYS A 13 -43.70 -84.68 10.67
CA CYS A 13 -42.76 -85.42 11.53
C CYS A 13 -43.05 -85.08 13.00
N THR A 14 -43.95 -85.81 13.63
CA THR A 14 -44.14 -85.78 15.09
C THR A 14 -43.03 -86.60 15.76
N TYR A 15 -42.28 -85.97 16.67
CA TYR A 15 -41.36 -86.67 17.57
C TYR A 15 -41.97 -86.72 18.98
N THR A 16 -42.09 -87.93 19.52
CA THR A 16 -42.51 -88.17 20.91
C THR A 16 -41.29 -88.61 21.69
N VAL A 17 -40.89 -87.83 22.71
CA VAL A 17 -39.80 -88.22 23.62
C VAL A 17 -40.42 -88.60 24.95
N LEU A 18 -40.31 -89.87 25.32
CA LEU A 18 -40.61 -90.37 26.66
C LEU A 18 -39.39 -90.12 27.55
N ILE A 19 -39.57 -89.36 28.64
CA ILE A 19 -38.55 -89.16 29.66
C ILE A 19 -39.07 -89.80 30.93
N GLU A 20 -38.46 -90.90 31.36
CA GLU A 20 -38.76 -91.56 32.64
C GLU A 20 -37.84 -91.02 33.74
N TYR A 21 -38.44 -90.43 34.78
CA TYR A 21 -37.83 -90.19 36.09
C TYR A 21 -38.83 -90.59 37.18
N PRO A 22 -38.39 -90.95 38.40
CA PRO A 22 -39.05 -91.96 39.23
C PRO A 22 -40.44 -91.64 39.80
N ILE A 23 -41.08 -90.51 39.50
CA ILE A 23 -42.36 -90.13 40.15
C ILE A 23 -43.42 -89.54 39.19
N HIS A 24 -43.12 -89.09 37.95
CA HIS A 24 -44.17 -88.72 36.96
C HIS A 24 -43.71 -88.84 35.50
N SER A 25 -44.59 -89.35 34.62
CA SER A 25 -44.40 -89.43 33.17
C SER A 25 -45.01 -88.20 32.47
N PHE A 26 -44.25 -87.53 31.60
CA PHE A 26 -44.73 -86.40 30.79
C PHE A 26 -44.66 -86.72 29.30
N ILE A 27 -45.66 -86.29 28.53
CA ILE A 27 -45.66 -86.37 27.06
C ILE A 27 -45.56 -84.94 26.51
N ILE A 28 -44.50 -84.67 25.75
CA ILE A 28 -44.32 -83.40 25.04
C ILE A 28 -44.37 -83.70 23.54
N SER A 29 -45.32 -83.10 22.83
CA SER A 29 -45.42 -83.15 21.35
C SER A 29 -45.13 -81.76 20.78
N TYR A 30 -44.31 -81.71 19.72
CA TYR A 30 -43.92 -80.47 19.04
C TYR A 30 -44.50 -80.44 17.62
N ASN A 31 -45.08 -79.32 17.22
CA ASN A 31 -45.49 -79.08 15.83
C ASN A 31 -44.82 -77.80 15.30
N PHE A 32 -44.36 -77.81 14.05
CA PHE A 32 -43.40 -76.81 13.55
C PHE A 32 -44.02 -75.44 13.23
N ASP A 33 -45.35 -75.34 13.18
CA ASP A 33 -46.07 -74.08 12.97
C ASP A 33 -47.02 -73.80 14.14
N THR A 34 -46.54 -72.95 15.06
CA THR A 34 -47.26 -72.25 16.14
C THR A 34 -47.89 -73.09 17.29
N GLN A 35 -47.44 -72.77 18.53
CA GLN A 35 -47.89 -73.20 19.87
C GLN A 35 -47.26 -74.47 20.47
N LEU A 36 -46.87 -74.34 21.75
CA LEU A 36 -46.29 -75.38 22.60
C LEU A 36 -47.38 -75.81 23.58
N THR A 37 -47.88 -77.04 23.48
CA THR A 37 -48.94 -77.55 24.38
C THR A 37 -48.32 -78.54 25.37
N LEU A 38 -48.33 -78.21 26.66
CA LEU A 38 -47.96 -79.13 27.73
C LEU A 38 -49.24 -79.80 28.26
N GLY A 39 -49.32 -81.13 28.19
CA GLY A 39 -50.42 -81.89 28.77
C GLY A 39 -49.92 -82.79 29.89
N ILE A 40 -50.41 -82.57 31.11
CA ILE A 40 -50.37 -83.58 32.18
C ILE A 40 -51.62 -84.45 32.00
N VAL A 41 -51.52 -85.76 32.23
CA VAL A 41 -52.69 -86.64 32.24
C VAL A 41 -53.73 -86.09 33.25
N GLY A 42 -54.84 -85.55 32.73
CA GLY A 42 -56.01 -85.14 33.52
C GLY A 42 -56.21 -83.64 33.81
N ARG A 43 -56.22 -82.74 32.81
CA ARG A 43 -57.08 -81.53 32.66
C ARG A 43 -56.46 -80.57 31.63
N GLN A 44 -57.28 -80.08 30.68
CA GLN A 44 -56.87 -79.09 29.68
C GLN A 44 -57.00 -77.66 30.24
N PHE A 45 -55.96 -76.83 30.07
CA PHE A 45 -56.10 -75.38 30.08
C PHE A 45 -55.62 -74.84 28.73
N THR A 46 -56.58 -74.37 27.93
CA THR A 46 -56.33 -73.53 26.75
C THR A 46 -56.32 -72.08 27.21
N ASN A 47 -55.24 -71.33 26.93
CA ASN A 47 -55.37 -69.89 26.77
C ASN A 47 -54.35 -69.34 25.78
N VAL A 48 -54.83 -68.35 25.04
CA VAL A 48 -54.40 -67.91 23.72
C VAL A 48 -54.17 -66.40 23.79
N ILE A 49 -53.06 -65.96 23.17
CA ILE A 49 -52.80 -64.64 22.52
C ILE A 49 -52.25 -63.44 23.32
N ASN A 50 -51.18 -62.87 22.71
CA ASN A 50 -50.69 -61.49 22.55
C ASN A 50 -50.81 -60.42 23.66
N GLY A 51 -49.66 -59.76 23.88
CA GLY A 51 -49.53 -58.30 24.04
C GLY A 51 -50.10 -57.63 25.29
N GLY A 52 -49.24 -56.98 26.08
CA GLY A 52 -49.65 -55.99 27.10
C GLY A 52 -49.59 -56.46 28.56
N ARG A 53 -49.34 -55.51 29.46
CA ARG A 53 -49.07 -55.65 30.92
C ARG A 53 -50.24 -56.21 31.74
N CYS A 54 -49.92 -56.81 32.91
CA CYS A 54 -50.29 -56.39 34.29
C CYS A 54 -50.32 -57.59 35.28
N ILE A 55 -49.56 -57.56 36.39
CA ILE A 55 -49.91 -57.23 37.82
C ILE A 55 -50.58 -58.39 38.59
N GLY A 56 -50.02 -58.73 39.77
CA GLY A 56 -50.79 -59.29 40.90
C GLY A 56 -50.30 -60.59 41.57
N ASP A 57 -49.37 -60.45 42.51
CA ASP A 57 -49.20 -61.06 43.85
C ASP A 57 -49.63 -62.51 44.24
N HIS A 58 -48.69 -63.09 45.01
CA HIS A 58 -48.81 -64.05 46.13
C HIS A 58 -49.37 -65.46 45.89
N GLU A 59 -48.49 -66.39 45.53
CA GLU A 59 -47.99 -67.50 46.39
C GLU A 59 -47.04 -68.40 45.59
N GLN A 60 -45.89 -68.73 46.19
CA GLN A 60 -44.74 -69.36 45.53
C GLN A 60 -44.99 -70.79 45.07
N PRO A 61 -44.46 -71.17 43.89
CA PRO A 61 -43.76 -72.43 43.73
C PRO A 61 -42.25 -72.20 43.53
N SER A 62 -41.45 -73.10 44.11
CA SER A 62 -39.99 -73.01 44.30
C SER A 62 -39.13 -72.54 43.10
N PRO A 63 -37.94 -71.94 43.34
CA PRO A 63 -37.16 -71.20 42.35
C PRO A 63 -36.50 -72.04 41.23
N ASN A 64 -36.55 -73.37 41.34
CA ASN A 64 -35.84 -74.25 40.42
C ASN A 64 -36.66 -74.66 39.19
N CYS A 65 -37.98 -74.44 39.14
CA CYS A 65 -38.75 -74.89 37.99
C CYS A 65 -38.46 -74.04 36.73
N GLY A 66 -38.38 -72.71 36.85
CA GLY A 66 -38.07 -71.80 35.74
C GLY A 66 -36.61 -71.86 35.27
N TYR A 67 -35.67 -72.11 36.18
CA TYR A 67 -34.24 -72.24 35.85
C TYR A 67 -33.98 -73.53 35.07
N TYR A 68 -34.54 -74.67 35.52
CA TYR A 68 -34.42 -75.94 34.80
C TYR A 68 -35.21 -75.95 33.49
N MET A 69 -36.36 -75.27 33.38
CA MET A 69 -37.07 -75.06 32.11
C MET A 69 -36.25 -74.22 31.13
N SER A 70 -35.61 -73.14 31.59
CA SER A 70 -34.75 -72.29 30.73
C SER A 70 -33.47 -73.01 30.31
N VAL A 71 -32.88 -73.82 31.18
CA VAL A 71 -31.68 -74.62 30.89
C VAL A 71 -32.04 -75.78 29.97
N CYS A 72 -33.17 -76.46 30.15
CA CYS A 72 -33.62 -77.50 29.23
C CYS A 72 -34.11 -76.94 27.89
N LEU A 73 -34.76 -75.76 27.84
CA LEU A 73 -35.08 -75.05 26.59
C LEU A 73 -33.83 -74.50 25.91
N SER A 74 -32.84 -74.02 26.66
CA SER A 74 -31.55 -73.55 26.17
C SER A 74 -30.69 -74.71 25.67
N VAL A 75 -30.66 -75.83 26.38
CA VAL A 75 -29.93 -77.05 26.01
C VAL A 75 -30.66 -77.77 24.89
N CYS A 76 -32.00 -77.88 24.86
CA CYS A 76 -32.73 -78.43 23.73
C CYS A 76 -32.73 -77.50 22.51
N ARG A 77 -32.81 -76.16 22.66
CA ARG A 77 -32.53 -75.23 21.55
C ARG A 77 -31.09 -75.38 21.08
N SER A 78 -30.12 -75.38 21.99
CA SER A 78 -28.70 -75.48 21.67
C SER A 78 -28.37 -76.81 21.01
N VAL A 79 -28.92 -77.93 21.48
CA VAL A 79 -28.73 -79.30 20.97
C VAL A 79 -29.52 -79.50 19.67
N CYS A 80 -30.76 -79.01 19.52
CA CYS A 80 -31.47 -79.04 18.24
C CYS A 80 -30.85 -78.09 17.19
N LEU A 81 -30.37 -76.90 17.60
CA LEU A 81 -29.64 -75.95 16.74
C LEU A 81 -28.22 -76.42 16.41
N SER A 82 -27.62 -77.30 17.23
CA SER A 82 -26.24 -77.77 17.05
C SER A 82 -26.14 -79.19 16.52
N VAL A 83 -27.15 -80.05 16.58
CA VAL A 83 -27.03 -81.46 16.17
C VAL A 83 -27.90 -81.80 14.96
N CYS A 84 -28.93 -81.00 14.64
CA CYS A 84 -29.74 -81.25 13.45
C CYS A 84 -29.03 -80.72 12.17
N PRO A 85 -28.67 -81.58 11.21
CA PRO A 85 -28.02 -81.16 9.95
C PRO A 85 -28.89 -80.17 9.17
N CYS A 86 -30.21 -80.30 9.27
CA CYS A 86 -31.21 -79.46 8.61
C CYS A 86 -31.21 -78.02 9.14
N VAL A 87 -31.14 -77.82 10.47
CA VAL A 87 -31.15 -76.50 11.10
C VAL A 87 -29.79 -75.80 10.95
N ARG A 88 -28.68 -76.56 11.01
CA ARG A 88 -27.36 -76.03 10.64
C ARG A 88 -27.35 -75.60 9.18
N ARG A 89 -27.91 -76.41 8.27
CA ARG A 89 -27.98 -76.11 6.83
C ARG A 89 -28.83 -74.87 6.57
N VAL A 90 -30.05 -74.76 7.11
CA VAL A 90 -30.92 -73.57 6.97
C VAL A 90 -30.28 -72.30 7.54
N ARG A 91 -29.55 -72.38 8.67
CA ARG A 91 -28.86 -71.22 9.26
C ARG A 91 -27.56 -70.86 8.53
N LEU A 92 -26.89 -71.83 7.91
CA LEU A 92 -25.73 -71.61 7.04
C LEU A 92 -26.16 -71.06 5.68
N GLU A 93 -27.32 -71.50 5.16
CA GLU A 93 -27.98 -70.97 3.95
C GLU A 93 -28.46 -69.55 4.21
N ALA A 94 -29.18 -69.27 5.30
CA ALA A 94 -29.57 -67.90 5.66
C ALA A 94 -28.36 -66.96 5.91
N PHE A 95 -27.26 -67.47 6.48
CA PHE A 95 -26.02 -66.70 6.61
C PHE A 95 -25.32 -66.50 5.25
N SER A 96 -25.31 -67.51 4.38
CA SER A 96 -24.79 -67.44 3.02
C SER A 96 -25.58 -66.44 2.17
N ASP A 97 -26.90 -66.45 2.28
CA ASP A 97 -27.79 -65.53 1.56
C ASP A 97 -27.67 -64.11 2.07
N ASN A 98 -27.61 -63.92 3.39
CA ASN A 98 -27.44 -62.58 3.98
C ASN A 98 -26.04 -62.01 3.75
N SER A 99 -25.00 -62.85 3.76
CA SER A 99 -23.63 -62.43 3.42
C SER A 99 -23.45 -62.19 1.92
N GLY A 100 -24.14 -62.94 1.05
CA GLY A 100 -24.18 -62.69 -0.39
C GLY A 100 -24.89 -61.37 -0.73
N LYS A 101 -26.06 -61.11 -0.13
CA LYS A 101 -26.76 -59.81 -0.26
C LYS A 101 -25.90 -58.65 0.22
N LEU A 102 -25.22 -58.81 1.35
CA LEU A 102 -24.32 -57.79 1.88
C LEU A 102 -23.08 -57.57 1.01
N GLN A 103 -22.57 -58.62 0.37
CA GLN A 103 -21.47 -58.53 -0.58
C GLN A 103 -21.86 -57.71 -1.82
N LEU A 104 -23.08 -57.92 -2.34
CA LEU A 104 -23.63 -57.13 -3.45
C LEU A 104 -23.83 -55.67 -3.04
N SER A 105 -24.46 -55.39 -1.89
CA SER A 105 -24.63 -54.02 -1.40
C SER A 105 -23.30 -53.30 -1.13
N LEU A 106 -22.26 -54.01 -0.66
CA LEU A 106 -20.92 -53.41 -0.49
C LEU A 106 -20.25 -53.14 -1.83
N GLN A 107 -20.46 -53.99 -2.85
CA GLN A 107 -19.96 -53.76 -4.20
C GLN A 107 -20.63 -52.53 -4.84
N GLU A 108 -21.96 -52.43 -4.75
CA GLU A 108 -22.73 -51.26 -5.20
C GLU A 108 -22.26 -49.97 -4.50
N ILE A 109 -22.01 -50.03 -3.19
CA ILE A 109 -21.46 -48.89 -2.43
C ILE A 109 -20.08 -48.50 -2.96
N ILE A 110 -19.17 -49.46 -3.19
CA ILE A 110 -17.82 -49.17 -3.69
C ILE A 110 -17.90 -48.50 -5.07
N GLU A 111 -18.69 -49.06 -5.99
CA GLU A 111 -18.89 -48.50 -7.33
C GLU A 111 -19.48 -47.09 -7.28
N TRP A 112 -20.48 -46.88 -6.41
CA TRP A 112 -21.05 -45.55 -6.19
C TRP A 112 -20.05 -44.56 -5.60
N LEU A 113 -19.22 -44.99 -4.63
CA LEU A 113 -18.19 -44.14 -4.02
C LEU A 113 -17.13 -43.74 -5.03
N THR A 114 -16.71 -44.66 -5.90
CA THR A 114 -15.76 -44.37 -6.97
C THR A 114 -16.35 -43.40 -7.99
N ALA A 115 -17.57 -43.63 -8.46
CA ALA A 115 -18.25 -42.73 -9.39
C ALA A 115 -18.46 -41.32 -8.79
N LYS A 116 -18.77 -41.23 -7.50
CA LYS A 116 -18.92 -39.93 -6.82
C LYS A 116 -17.61 -39.20 -6.62
N ASP A 117 -16.51 -39.92 -6.43
CA ASP A 117 -15.17 -39.34 -6.34
C ASP A 117 -14.70 -38.75 -7.68
N GLU A 118 -15.07 -39.42 -8.79
CA GLU A 118 -14.88 -38.91 -10.16
C GLU A 118 -15.75 -37.67 -10.43
N GLU A 119 -17.05 -37.73 -10.12
CA GLU A 119 -17.97 -36.58 -10.26
C GLU A 119 -17.53 -35.36 -9.43
N LEU A 120 -16.94 -35.59 -8.25
CA LEU A 120 -16.34 -34.52 -7.45
C LEU A 120 -15.11 -33.94 -8.16
N SER A 121 -14.34 -34.73 -8.90
CA SER A 121 -13.13 -34.27 -9.59
C SER A 121 -13.45 -33.48 -10.86
N GLU A 122 -14.54 -33.81 -11.55
CA GLU A 122 -15.01 -33.11 -12.77
C GLU A 122 -15.46 -31.67 -12.52
N GLN A 123 -15.85 -31.32 -11.30
CA GLN A 123 -16.31 -29.96 -10.97
C GLN A 123 -15.18 -28.97 -10.69
N LEU A 124 -13.94 -29.27 -11.07
CA LEU A 124 -12.81 -28.34 -11.00
C LEU A 124 -12.62 -27.66 -12.37
N PRO A 125 -12.19 -26.39 -12.42
CA PRO A 125 -11.79 -25.51 -11.30
C PRO A 125 -12.97 -24.76 -10.64
N ILE A 126 -12.71 -24.15 -9.47
CA ILE A 126 -13.65 -23.23 -8.82
C ILE A 126 -13.74 -21.94 -9.64
N GLY A 127 -14.94 -21.40 -9.80
CA GLY A 127 -15.19 -20.17 -10.57
C GLY A 127 -14.51 -18.92 -10.00
N GLY A 128 -14.30 -17.93 -10.86
CA GLY A 128 -13.62 -16.66 -10.55
C GLY A 128 -14.53 -15.50 -10.15
N ASP A 129 -15.83 -15.77 -10.00
CA ASP A 129 -16.85 -14.80 -9.65
C ASP A 129 -17.80 -15.38 -8.60
N VAL A 130 -18.41 -14.47 -7.82
CA VAL A 130 -19.32 -14.82 -6.72
C VAL A 130 -20.48 -15.69 -7.21
N GLY A 131 -21.04 -15.37 -8.36
CA GLY A 131 -22.15 -16.11 -8.97
C GLY A 131 -21.77 -17.56 -9.25
N ALA A 132 -20.66 -17.80 -9.95
CA ALA A 132 -20.19 -19.14 -10.27
C ALA A 132 -19.89 -19.97 -9.01
N VAL A 133 -19.19 -19.40 -8.02
CA VAL A 133 -18.88 -20.10 -6.77
C VAL A 133 -20.13 -20.44 -5.98
N GLN A 134 -21.13 -19.55 -5.99
CA GLN A 134 -22.39 -19.76 -5.27
C GLN A 134 -23.22 -20.88 -5.91
N HIS A 135 -23.30 -20.93 -7.24
CA HIS A 135 -23.92 -22.06 -7.96
C HIS A 135 -23.16 -23.39 -7.70
N GLN A 136 -21.82 -23.37 -7.74
CA GLN A 136 -21.00 -24.55 -7.43
C GLN A 136 -21.20 -25.03 -5.98
N ARG A 137 -21.35 -24.10 -5.04
CA ARG A 137 -21.61 -24.39 -3.62
C ARG A 137 -22.97 -25.03 -3.40
N GLU A 138 -24.01 -24.51 -4.04
CA GLU A 138 -25.37 -25.09 -3.99
C GLU A 138 -25.39 -26.52 -4.55
N PHE A 139 -24.75 -26.72 -5.71
CA PHE A 139 -24.61 -28.05 -6.31
C PHE A 139 -23.87 -29.02 -5.39
N HIS A 140 -22.75 -28.58 -4.81
CA HIS A 140 -21.95 -29.38 -3.88
C HIS A 140 -22.71 -29.72 -2.58
N GLN A 141 -23.54 -28.79 -2.08
CA GLN A 141 -24.39 -29.05 -0.91
C GLN A 141 -25.36 -30.21 -1.19
N VAL A 142 -25.99 -30.23 -2.36
CA VAL A 142 -26.88 -31.33 -2.76
C VAL A 142 -26.10 -32.64 -2.93
N LEU A 143 -24.93 -32.59 -3.56
CA LEU A 143 -24.10 -33.77 -3.86
C LEU A 143 -23.58 -34.49 -2.61
N CYS A 144 -23.01 -33.76 -1.66
CA CYS A 144 -22.31 -34.36 -0.51
C CYS A 144 -23.21 -34.62 0.70
N TRP A 145 -24.43 -34.03 0.76
CA TRP A 145 -25.23 -34.01 1.99
C TRP A 145 -26.61 -34.70 1.94
N ALA A 146 -27.03 -35.34 0.84
CA ALA A 146 -28.19 -36.27 0.80
C ALA A 146 -28.14 -37.21 -0.43
N PRO A 147 -28.70 -38.46 -0.46
CA PRO A 147 -29.50 -39.25 0.50
C PRO A 147 -28.83 -40.58 0.97
N PHE A 148 -27.62 -40.91 0.51
CA PHE A 148 -27.00 -42.24 0.69
C PHE A 148 -26.26 -42.44 2.04
N LYS A 149 -26.05 -41.38 2.82
CA LYS A 149 -25.28 -41.41 4.09
C LYS A 149 -25.84 -42.39 5.12
N SER A 150 -27.16 -42.41 5.31
CA SER A 150 -27.82 -43.34 6.22
C SER A 150 -27.68 -44.78 5.74
N TYR A 151 -27.82 -45.02 4.44
CA TYR A 151 -27.66 -46.33 3.82
C TYR A 151 -26.23 -46.87 3.96
N ILE A 152 -25.20 -46.09 3.60
CA ILE A 152 -23.79 -46.48 3.68
C ILE A 152 -23.40 -46.79 5.14
N THR A 153 -23.77 -45.92 6.08
CA THR A 153 -23.46 -46.12 7.51
C THR A 153 -24.20 -47.34 8.10
N GLN A 154 -25.42 -47.63 7.66
CA GLN A 154 -26.19 -48.81 8.05
C GLN A 154 -25.55 -50.09 7.52
N THR A 155 -25.18 -50.14 6.23
CA THR A 155 -24.57 -51.31 5.57
C THR A 155 -23.18 -51.63 6.14
N LEU A 156 -22.37 -50.60 6.41
CA LEU A 156 -21.07 -50.76 7.09
C LEU A 156 -21.23 -51.28 8.53
N LYS A 157 -22.26 -50.84 9.27
CA LYS A 157 -22.59 -51.38 10.61
C LYS A 157 -23.00 -52.86 10.54
N GLN A 158 -23.82 -53.24 9.55
CA GLN A 158 -24.23 -54.63 9.33
C GLN A 158 -23.03 -55.54 8.99
N ALA A 159 -22.10 -55.08 8.16
CA ALA A 159 -20.86 -55.79 7.84
C ALA A 159 -19.93 -55.98 9.04
N LYS A 160 -19.82 -54.97 9.92
CA LYS A 160 -19.09 -55.09 11.19
C LYS A 160 -19.73 -56.16 12.11
N MET A 161 -21.06 -56.26 12.15
CA MET A 161 -21.78 -57.21 12.99
C MET A 161 -21.66 -58.67 12.50
N CYS A 162 -21.66 -58.91 11.19
CA CYS A 162 -21.42 -60.24 10.60
C CYS A 162 -20.07 -60.85 11.00
N ASN A 163 -19.04 -60.02 11.20
CA ASN A 163 -17.72 -60.46 11.63
C ASN A 163 -17.61 -60.76 13.14
N GLY A 164 -18.35 -60.02 13.98
CA GLY A 164 -18.40 -60.25 15.43
C GLY A 164 -18.96 -61.63 15.81
N ILE A 165 -19.87 -62.17 14.98
CA ILE A 165 -20.45 -63.52 15.13
C ILE A 165 -19.41 -64.62 14.81
N GLN A 166 -18.44 -64.37 13.93
CA GLN A 166 -17.41 -65.33 13.53
C GLN A 166 -16.26 -65.41 14.55
N ARG A 167 -15.79 -64.27 15.08
CA ARG A 167 -14.69 -64.22 16.08
C ARG A 167 -15.01 -64.98 17.37
N LYS A 168 -16.28 -65.01 17.79
CA LYS A 168 -16.74 -65.80 18.95
C LYS A 168 -16.79 -67.32 18.68
N LYS A 169 -16.93 -67.76 17.42
CA LYS A 169 -17.00 -69.20 17.04
C LYS A 169 -15.66 -69.84 16.69
N VAL A 170 -14.65 -69.06 16.27
CA VAL A 170 -13.31 -69.57 15.92
C VAL A 170 -12.49 -69.99 17.16
N ARG A 171 -12.88 -69.57 18.38
CA ARG A 171 -12.22 -70.00 19.62
C ARG A 171 -12.61 -71.41 20.09
N THR A 172 -13.58 -72.09 19.47
CA THR A 172 -14.04 -73.41 19.95
C THR A 172 -13.93 -74.50 18.87
N LYS A 173 -12.93 -75.35 19.06
CA LYS A 173 -12.64 -76.66 18.43
C LYS A 173 -12.40 -76.70 16.91
N MET A 174 -11.11 -76.84 16.59
CA MET A 174 -10.54 -77.40 15.36
C MET A 174 -10.85 -78.91 15.28
N GLN A 175 -11.81 -79.31 14.45
CA GLN A 175 -11.88 -80.68 13.92
C GLN A 175 -12.34 -80.67 12.46
N ARG A 176 -11.72 -81.57 11.70
CA ARG A 176 -11.70 -81.71 10.24
C ARG A 176 -13.09 -82.02 9.68
N GLU A 177 -13.57 -81.17 8.78
CA GLU A 177 -14.44 -81.51 7.64
C GLU A 177 -14.34 -80.36 6.63
N VAL A 178 -13.79 -80.65 5.46
CA VAL A 178 -13.42 -79.68 4.43
C VAL A 178 -14.47 -79.73 3.32
N SER A 179 -15.29 -78.69 3.20
CA SER A 179 -15.85 -78.18 1.94
C SER A 179 -16.82 -76.99 2.16
N PRO A 180 -17.78 -77.00 3.12
CA PRO A 180 -18.71 -75.87 3.32
C PRO A 180 -18.19 -74.76 4.25
N ARG A 181 -17.43 -75.11 5.30
CA ARG A 181 -16.91 -74.15 6.30
C ARG A 181 -15.85 -73.19 5.73
N LYS A 182 -14.99 -73.68 4.83
CA LYS A 182 -14.00 -72.84 4.13
C LYS A 182 -14.68 -71.79 3.24
N ARG A 183 -15.77 -72.16 2.56
CA ARG A 183 -16.55 -71.26 1.69
C ARG A 183 -17.12 -70.08 2.49
N ILE A 184 -17.70 -70.36 3.65
CA ILE A 184 -18.29 -69.34 4.53
C ILE A 184 -17.22 -68.46 5.18
N LEU A 185 -16.09 -69.03 5.61
CA LEU A 185 -14.94 -68.25 6.11
C LEU A 185 -14.36 -67.31 5.04
N ASN A 186 -14.32 -67.76 3.79
CA ASN A 186 -13.85 -66.97 2.67
C ASN A 186 -14.83 -65.84 2.32
N VAL A 187 -16.14 -66.11 2.33
CA VAL A 187 -17.19 -65.09 2.11
C VAL A 187 -17.17 -64.04 3.23
N SER A 188 -17.12 -64.44 4.51
CA SER A 188 -17.01 -63.48 5.62
C SER A 188 -15.73 -62.63 5.54
N ARG A 189 -14.60 -63.24 5.14
CA ARG A 189 -13.33 -62.51 4.93
C ARG A 189 -13.42 -61.55 3.75
N SER A 190 -14.12 -61.93 2.67
CA SER A 190 -14.37 -61.09 1.50
C SER A 190 -15.25 -59.88 1.83
N VAL A 191 -16.39 -60.11 2.48
CA VAL A 191 -17.31 -59.08 2.99
C VAL A 191 -16.58 -58.10 3.92
N TRP A 192 -15.68 -58.58 4.78
CA TRP A 192 -14.90 -57.69 5.63
C TRP A 192 -13.87 -56.86 4.86
N LYS A 193 -13.17 -57.46 3.89
CA LYS A 193 -12.24 -56.72 3.02
C LYS A 193 -12.96 -55.63 2.24
N GLN A 194 -14.09 -55.96 1.61
CA GLN A 194 -14.92 -54.99 0.90
C GLN A 194 -15.49 -53.92 1.84
N ALA A 195 -15.93 -54.28 3.05
CA ALA A 195 -16.39 -53.31 4.03
C ALA A 195 -15.28 -52.34 4.48
N ASN A 196 -14.03 -52.80 4.59
CA ASN A 196 -12.91 -51.90 4.89
C ASN A 196 -12.61 -50.97 3.71
N VAL A 197 -12.62 -51.47 2.48
CA VAL A 197 -12.42 -50.65 1.28
C VAL A 197 -13.53 -49.59 1.17
N ALA A 198 -14.79 -50.00 1.33
CA ALA A 198 -15.93 -49.09 1.34
C ALA A 198 -15.84 -48.05 2.48
N SER A 199 -15.37 -48.44 3.67
CA SER A 199 -15.16 -47.53 4.80
C SER A 199 -14.06 -46.51 4.51
N ASP A 200 -12.92 -46.94 3.95
CA ASP A 200 -11.80 -46.06 3.59
C ASP A 200 -12.19 -45.09 2.47
N LEU A 201 -12.88 -45.56 1.43
CA LEU A 201 -13.41 -44.71 0.37
C LEU A 201 -14.44 -43.70 0.90
N TRP A 202 -15.34 -44.13 1.79
CA TRP A 202 -16.32 -43.25 2.41
C TRP A 202 -15.67 -42.16 3.27
N GLU A 203 -14.66 -42.50 4.07
CA GLU A 203 -13.90 -41.54 4.88
C GLU A 203 -13.15 -40.53 4.00
N LYS A 204 -12.46 -41.00 2.95
CA LYS A 204 -11.76 -40.14 1.99
C LYS A 204 -12.71 -39.20 1.25
N LEU A 205 -13.82 -39.71 0.71
CA LEU A 205 -14.81 -38.90 0.00
C LEU A 205 -15.45 -37.86 0.95
N THR A 206 -15.77 -38.25 2.18
CA THR A 206 -16.31 -37.33 3.19
C THR A 206 -15.32 -36.21 3.52
N ALA A 207 -14.04 -36.55 3.72
CA ALA A 207 -12.98 -35.57 3.96
C ALA A 207 -12.84 -34.60 2.77
N ARG A 208 -12.77 -35.12 1.53
CA ARG A 208 -12.72 -34.31 0.31
C ARG A 208 -13.92 -33.36 0.18
N CYS A 209 -15.14 -33.83 0.45
CA CYS A 209 -16.34 -32.98 0.47
C CYS A 209 -16.23 -31.84 1.50
N VAL A 210 -15.75 -32.12 2.71
CA VAL A 210 -15.58 -31.09 3.76
C VAL A 210 -14.50 -30.08 3.37
N ASP A 211 -13.35 -30.55 2.88
CA ASP A 211 -12.25 -29.69 2.45
C ASP A 211 -12.65 -28.81 1.28
N ARG A 212 -13.37 -29.37 0.31
CA ARG A 212 -13.91 -28.64 -0.84
C ARG A 212 -14.94 -27.60 -0.40
N HIS A 213 -15.86 -27.95 0.49
CA HIS A 213 -16.81 -26.99 1.04
C HIS A 213 -16.09 -25.82 1.72
N ARG A 214 -15.10 -26.12 2.57
CA ARG A 214 -14.28 -25.10 3.24
C ARG A 214 -13.47 -24.26 2.24
N HIS A 215 -13.04 -24.84 1.12
CA HIS A 215 -12.36 -24.10 0.06
C HIS A 215 -13.33 -23.13 -0.62
N MET A 216 -14.53 -23.59 -1.02
CA MET A 216 -15.55 -22.72 -1.63
C MET A 216 -16.01 -21.59 -0.72
N GLU A 217 -16.22 -21.83 0.58
CA GLU A 217 -16.59 -20.77 1.53
C GLU A 217 -15.50 -19.70 1.63
N ARG A 218 -14.22 -20.11 1.74
CA ARG A 218 -13.08 -19.18 1.76
C ARG A 218 -12.95 -18.42 0.45
N THR A 219 -13.11 -19.09 -0.68
CA THR A 219 -13.07 -18.45 -2.00
C THR A 219 -14.19 -17.43 -2.15
N LEU A 220 -15.42 -17.78 -1.75
CA LEU A 220 -16.58 -16.88 -1.79
C LEU A 220 -16.35 -15.64 -0.93
N GLU A 221 -15.87 -15.81 0.30
CA GLU A 221 -15.52 -14.71 1.20
C GLU A 221 -14.48 -13.77 0.58
N ARG A 222 -13.41 -14.33 -0.02
CA ARG A 222 -12.36 -13.53 -0.67
C ARG A 222 -12.84 -12.82 -1.93
N LEU A 223 -13.69 -13.44 -2.73
CA LEU A 223 -14.28 -12.81 -3.91
C LEU A 223 -15.22 -11.65 -3.52
N LEU A 224 -16.02 -11.81 -2.46
CA LEU A 224 -16.85 -10.74 -1.91
C LEU A 224 -16.01 -9.58 -1.37
N GLN A 225 -14.94 -9.86 -0.62
CA GLN A 225 -14.00 -8.84 -0.16
C GLN A 225 -13.34 -8.11 -1.33
N THR A 226 -12.95 -8.84 -2.37
CA THR A 226 -12.34 -8.27 -3.58
C THR A 226 -13.31 -7.32 -4.29
N GLN A 227 -14.56 -7.74 -4.50
CA GLN A 227 -15.58 -6.91 -5.13
C GLN A 227 -15.88 -5.65 -4.32
N ALA A 228 -16.10 -5.78 -3.01
CA ALA A 228 -16.37 -4.64 -2.13
C ALA A 228 -15.21 -3.63 -2.13
N ALA A 229 -13.97 -4.12 -1.99
CA ALA A 229 -12.79 -3.26 -2.03
C ALA A 229 -12.62 -2.57 -3.40
N MET A 230 -12.93 -3.27 -4.51
CA MET A 230 -12.85 -2.68 -5.85
C MET A 230 -13.87 -1.55 -6.05
N GLU A 231 -15.08 -1.69 -5.51
CA GLU A 231 -16.11 -0.64 -5.53
C GLU A 231 -15.69 0.58 -4.70
N GLU A 232 -15.20 0.35 -3.46
CA GLU A 232 -14.71 1.43 -2.60
C GLU A 232 -13.54 2.21 -3.25
N LEU A 233 -12.59 1.51 -3.85
CA LEU A 233 -11.48 2.14 -4.56
C LEU A 233 -11.93 2.85 -5.85
N ALA A 234 -12.92 2.33 -6.56
CA ALA A 234 -13.44 3.00 -7.75
C ALA A 234 -13.99 4.39 -7.41
N VAL A 235 -14.75 4.50 -6.31
CA VAL A 235 -15.29 5.77 -5.81
C VAL A 235 -14.18 6.71 -5.34
N ALA A 236 -13.20 6.19 -4.57
CA ALA A 236 -12.08 7.00 -4.10
C ALA A 236 -11.23 7.54 -5.27
N LEU A 237 -10.99 6.73 -6.31
CA LEU A 237 -10.28 7.16 -7.51
C LEU A 237 -11.08 8.20 -8.30
N GLU A 238 -12.41 8.06 -8.41
CA GLU A 238 -13.26 9.05 -9.08
C GLU A 238 -13.20 10.41 -8.39
N GLN A 239 -13.25 10.44 -7.05
CA GLN A 239 -13.08 11.68 -6.28
C GLN A 239 -11.71 12.33 -6.50
N ALA A 240 -10.65 11.52 -6.48
CA ALA A 240 -9.28 12.01 -6.68
C ALA A 240 -9.05 12.52 -8.11
N GLU A 241 -9.61 11.84 -9.11
CA GLU A 241 -9.62 12.30 -10.50
C GLU A 241 -10.40 13.60 -10.66
N GLY A 242 -11.50 13.79 -9.92
CA GLY A 242 -12.22 15.06 -9.88
C GLY A 242 -11.39 16.24 -9.37
N VAL A 243 -10.52 16.02 -8.36
CA VAL A 243 -9.57 17.04 -7.89
C VAL A 243 -8.53 17.36 -8.97
N ARG A 244 -8.00 16.33 -9.65
CA ARG A 244 -7.07 16.50 -10.77
C ARG A 244 -7.70 17.33 -11.90
N ASP A 245 -8.94 17.03 -12.26
CA ASP A 245 -9.64 17.71 -13.36
C ASP A 245 -9.97 19.17 -13.05
N ALA A 246 -9.99 19.54 -11.76
CA ALA A 246 -10.17 20.92 -11.31
C ALA A 246 -8.87 21.75 -11.32
N TRP A 247 -7.72 21.16 -11.66
CA TRP A 247 -6.46 21.92 -11.69
C TRP A 247 -6.42 22.92 -12.85
N GLU A 248 -6.18 24.18 -12.51
CA GLU A 248 -5.88 25.23 -13.49
C GLU A 248 -4.51 24.99 -14.15
N PRO A 249 -4.34 25.28 -15.45
CA PRO A 249 -3.04 25.21 -16.12
C PRO A 249 -1.98 26.05 -15.39
N VAL A 250 -0.74 25.54 -15.28
CA VAL A 250 0.33 26.25 -14.54
C VAL A 250 0.60 27.65 -15.09
N GLY A 251 0.46 27.84 -16.41
CA GLY A 251 0.69 29.14 -17.07
C GLY A 251 -0.32 30.23 -16.71
N ASP A 252 -1.48 29.85 -16.15
CA ASP A 252 -2.55 30.79 -15.78
C ASP A 252 -2.47 31.18 -14.28
N LEU A 253 -1.58 30.53 -13.52
CA LEU A 253 -1.41 30.79 -12.09
C LEU A 253 -0.61 32.07 -11.84
N PHE A 254 -0.95 32.75 -10.74
CA PHE A 254 -0.13 33.85 -10.25
C PHE A 254 1.20 33.33 -9.69
N ILE A 255 2.28 34.05 -9.99
CA ILE A 255 3.64 33.69 -9.54
C ILE A 255 3.70 33.59 -8.01
N ASP A 256 3.04 34.52 -7.31
CA ASP A 256 3.05 34.58 -5.85
C ASP A 256 2.29 33.43 -5.18
N SER A 257 1.34 32.79 -5.88
CA SER A 257 0.58 31.64 -5.37
C SER A 257 1.21 30.29 -5.73
N LEU A 258 2.29 30.25 -6.52
CA LEU A 258 2.91 28.99 -6.97
C LEU A 258 3.33 28.11 -5.79
N GLN A 259 3.83 28.70 -4.69
CA GLN A 259 4.21 27.95 -3.49
C GLN A 259 2.99 27.30 -2.83
N ASP A 260 1.87 28.01 -2.71
CA ASP A 260 0.63 27.48 -2.16
C ASP A 260 0.11 26.30 -2.98
N HIS A 261 0.16 26.39 -4.32
CA HIS A 261 -0.22 25.29 -5.20
C HIS A 261 0.71 24.08 -5.10
N ILE A 262 2.02 24.29 -4.90
CA ILE A 262 2.98 23.21 -4.65
C ILE A 262 2.61 22.47 -3.37
N ASP A 263 2.36 23.21 -2.29
CA ASP A 263 2.08 22.60 -0.99
C ASP A 263 0.71 21.92 -0.95
N ALA A 264 -0.32 22.51 -1.59
CA ALA A 264 -1.60 21.86 -1.79
C ALA A 264 -1.48 20.55 -2.59
N THR A 265 -0.65 20.52 -3.64
CA THR A 265 -0.46 19.29 -4.44
C THR A 265 0.33 18.21 -3.68
N LYS A 266 1.28 18.60 -2.81
CA LYS A 266 1.95 17.65 -1.91
C LYS A 266 0.97 17.06 -0.90
N LEU A 267 0.15 17.91 -0.28
CA LEU A 267 -0.86 17.49 0.69
C LEU A 267 -1.84 16.50 0.03
N PHE A 268 -2.32 16.81 -1.17
CA PHE A 268 -3.16 15.91 -1.95
C PHE A 268 -2.48 14.56 -2.22
N LYS A 269 -1.18 14.54 -2.55
CA LYS A 269 -0.41 13.29 -2.70
C LYS A 269 -0.36 12.48 -1.41
N GLU A 270 -0.26 13.13 -0.25
CA GLU A 270 -0.27 12.48 1.07
C GLU A 270 -1.66 11.92 1.43
N GLU A 271 -2.74 12.63 1.10
CA GLU A 271 -4.11 12.16 1.31
C GLU A 271 -4.43 10.87 0.53
N LEU A 272 -3.77 10.66 -0.62
CA LEU A 272 -3.92 9.44 -1.43
C LEU A 272 -3.20 8.20 -0.88
N THR A 273 -2.59 8.28 0.29
CA THR A 273 -1.98 7.13 0.97
C THR A 273 -2.98 6.00 1.22
N GLN A 274 -4.22 6.31 1.59
CA GLN A 274 -5.28 5.30 1.78
C GLN A 274 -5.63 4.57 0.48
N VAL A 275 -5.71 5.30 -0.64
CA VAL A 275 -5.96 4.71 -1.97
C VAL A 275 -4.81 3.77 -2.36
N LYS A 276 -3.55 4.16 -2.08
CA LYS A 276 -2.37 3.32 -2.32
C LYS A 276 -2.43 2.02 -1.51
N GLU A 277 -2.79 2.09 -0.24
CA GLU A 277 -2.93 0.92 0.62
C GLU A 277 -4.06 0.01 0.16
N GLY A 278 -5.22 0.57 -0.23
CA GLY A 278 -6.31 -0.20 -0.82
C GLY A 278 -5.91 -0.89 -2.12
N MET A 279 -5.20 -0.21 -3.03
CA MET A 279 -4.71 -0.82 -4.29
C MET A 279 -3.77 -1.99 -4.02
N LYS A 280 -2.91 -1.89 -2.98
CA LYS A 280 -2.08 -3.00 -2.55
C LYS A 280 -2.94 -4.15 -2.00
N HIS A 281 -3.90 -3.84 -1.14
CA HIS A 281 -4.78 -4.84 -0.53
C HIS A 281 -5.55 -5.67 -1.58
N ILE A 282 -6.11 -5.04 -2.62
CA ILE A 282 -6.85 -5.77 -3.65
C ILE A 282 -5.92 -6.65 -4.50
N ASN A 283 -4.72 -6.15 -4.85
CA ASN A 283 -3.75 -6.95 -5.57
C ASN A 283 -3.28 -8.15 -4.74
N ASP A 284 -3.14 -7.99 -3.42
CA ASP A 284 -2.83 -9.08 -2.48
C ASP A 284 -3.99 -10.11 -2.43
N LEU A 285 -5.25 -9.65 -2.37
CA LEU A 285 -6.44 -10.54 -2.43
C LEU A 285 -6.50 -11.34 -3.75
N ALA A 286 -6.26 -10.68 -4.89
CA ALA A 286 -6.22 -11.33 -6.19
C ALA A 286 -5.08 -12.36 -6.28
N HIS A 287 -3.93 -12.06 -5.66
CA HIS A 287 -2.80 -12.98 -5.59
C HIS A 287 -3.09 -14.19 -4.69
N GLU A 288 -3.72 -14.00 -3.53
CA GLU A 288 -4.15 -15.08 -2.65
C GLU A 288 -5.15 -16.04 -3.32
N LEU A 289 -6.07 -15.50 -4.14
CA LEU A 289 -6.98 -16.30 -4.97
C LEU A 289 -6.20 -17.11 -6.01
N ALA A 290 -5.24 -16.51 -6.70
CA ALA A 290 -4.41 -17.19 -7.69
C ALA A 290 -3.56 -18.32 -7.09
N ILE A 291 -2.98 -18.12 -5.89
CA ILE A 291 -2.26 -19.18 -5.15
C ILE A 291 -3.19 -20.37 -4.82
N SER A 292 -4.49 -20.09 -4.67
CA SER A 292 -5.51 -21.09 -4.38
C SER A 292 -6.12 -21.73 -5.65
N ASP A 293 -5.46 -21.59 -6.81
CA ASP A 293 -5.93 -22.03 -8.13
C ASP A 293 -7.30 -21.44 -8.55
N VAL A 294 -7.67 -20.28 -7.98
CA VAL A 294 -8.87 -19.53 -8.36
C VAL A 294 -8.47 -18.33 -9.19
N HIS A 295 -8.74 -18.40 -10.49
CA HIS A 295 -8.52 -17.29 -11.40
C HIS A 295 -9.75 -16.40 -11.41
N LEU A 296 -9.57 -15.08 -11.26
CA LEU A 296 -10.67 -14.12 -11.38
C LEU A 296 -11.39 -14.27 -12.73
N SER A 297 -12.69 -13.99 -12.75
CA SER A 297 -13.44 -13.89 -14.00
C SER A 297 -12.86 -12.78 -14.89
N MET A 298 -13.12 -12.85 -16.20
CA MET A 298 -12.64 -11.83 -17.14
C MET A 298 -13.09 -10.41 -16.74
N ASP A 299 -14.33 -10.26 -16.27
CA ASP A 299 -14.88 -8.96 -15.85
C ASP A 299 -14.17 -8.40 -14.59
N ASN A 300 -13.95 -9.26 -13.58
CA ASN A 300 -13.25 -8.87 -12.36
C ASN A 300 -11.77 -8.56 -12.64
N ALA A 301 -11.11 -9.37 -13.48
CA ALA A 301 -9.73 -9.15 -13.88
C ALA A 301 -9.56 -7.82 -14.66
N HIS A 302 -10.43 -7.57 -15.65
CA HIS A 302 -10.42 -6.32 -16.40
C HIS A 302 -10.71 -5.10 -15.52
N SER A 303 -11.67 -5.22 -14.59
CA SER A 303 -11.98 -4.13 -13.65
C SER A 303 -10.80 -3.82 -12.71
N LEU A 304 -10.08 -4.84 -12.24
CA LEU A 304 -8.87 -4.66 -11.43
C LEU A 304 -7.73 -4.03 -12.24
N GLU A 305 -7.54 -4.46 -13.48
CA GLU A 305 -6.56 -3.86 -14.39
C GLU A 305 -6.88 -2.40 -14.69
N HIS A 306 -8.16 -2.07 -14.89
CA HIS A 306 -8.63 -0.72 -15.10
C HIS A 306 -8.36 0.19 -13.90
N LEU A 307 -8.66 -0.27 -12.67
CA LEU A 307 -8.31 0.46 -11.44
C LEU A 307 -6.79 0.68 -11.32
N ASN A 308 -5.99 -0.35 -11.59
CA ASN A 308 -4.53 -0.26 -11.57
C ASN A 308 -3.99 0.75 -12.60
N SER A 309 -4.61 0.82 -13.78
CA SER A 309 -4.23 1.77 -14.83
C SER A 309 -4.61 3.21 -14.45
N ARG A 310 -5.83 3.43 -13.95
CA ARG A 310 -6.31 4.74 -13.46
C ARG A 310 -5.43 5.29 -12.34
N TRP A 311 -5.11 4.46 -11.34
CA TRP A 311 -4.22 4.84 -10.24
C TRP A 311 -2.83 5.26 -10.73
N LYS A 312 -2.23 4.51 -11.67
CA LYS A 312 -0.93 4.86 -12.25
C LYS A 312 -0.98 6.18 -13.02
N LEU A 313 -2.02 6.41 -13.81
CA LEU A 313 -2.21 7.67 -14.55
C LEU A 313 -2.38 8.85 -13.58
N LEU A 314 -3.17 8.69 -12.52
CA LEU A 314 -3.35 9.71 -11.49
C LEU A 314 -2.01 10.06 -10.81
N LEU A 315 -1.26 9.05 -10.36
CA LEU A 315 0.08 9.27 -9.78
C LEU A 315 1.01 10.00 -10.75
N GLY A 316 1.05 9.58 -12.02
CA GLY A 316 1.83 10.25 -13.05
C GLY A 316 1.45 11.72 -13.23
N SER A 317 0.14 12.02 -13.26
CA SER A 317 -0.36 13.39 -13.39
C SER A 317 0.00 14.28 -12.20
N ILE A 318 -0.01 13.73 -10.97
CA ILE A 318 0.41 14.45 -9.76
C ILE A 318 1.90 14.78 -9.81
N GLU A 319 2.73 13.83 -10.22
CA GLU A 319 4.18 14.04 -10.33
C GLU A 319 4.54 15.03 -11.42
N GLU A 320 3.87 14.97 -12.56
CA GLU A 320 4.01 15.94 -13.64
C GLU A 320 3.58 17.35 -13.19
N ARG A 321 2.42 17.47 -12.54
CA ARG A 321 1.92 18.74 -11.97
C ARG A 321 2.92 19.35 -10.99
N LEU A 322 3.41 18.56 -10.04
CA LEU A 322 4.42 18.98 -9.06
C LEU A 322 5.68 19.48 -9.74
N LYS A 323 6.16 18.75 -10.74
CA LYS A 323 7.34 19.14 -11.51
C LYS A 323 7.12 20.48 -12.23
N GLN A 324 6.00 20.64 -12.95
CA GLN A 324 5.68 21.87 -13.67
C GLN A 324 5.58 23.07 -12.72
N LEU A 325 4.91 22.92 -11.57
CA LEU A 325 4.80 23.97 -10.57
C LEU A 325 6.16 24.33 -9.96
N GLN A 326 7.01 23.34 -9.66
CA GLN A 326 8.36 23.56 -9.12
C GLN A 326 9.29 24.24 -10.15
N ASP A 327 9.21 23.83 -11.41
CA ASP A 327 9.95 24.47 -12.50
C ASP A 327 9.49 25.93 -12.67
N ALA A 328 8.18 26.18 -12.68
CA ALA A 328 7.63 27.54 -12.75
C ALA A 328 8.06 28.38 -11.53
N HIS A 329 8.00 27.84 -10.32
CA HIS A 329 8.44 28.56 -9.12
C HIS A 329 9.94 28.86 -9.17
N ARG A 330 10.79 27.93 -9.62
CA ARG A 330 12.23 28.18 -9.76
C ARG A 330 12.52 29.28 -10.79
N ASP A 331 11.82 29.25 -11.91
CA ASP A 331 12.14 30.07 -13.07
C ASP A 331 11.47 31.46 -13.01
N PHE A 332 10.34 31.59 -12.32
CA PHE A 332 9.57 32.84 -12.25
C PHE A 332 9.27 33.32 -10.82
N GLY A 333 9.43 32.47 -9.82
CA GLY A 333 9.15 32.84 -8.43
C GLY A 333 10.06 33.95 -7.90
N PRO A 334 9.86 34.40 -6.65
CA PRO A 334 10.60 35.51 -6.05
C PRO A 334 12.13 35.31 -6.15
N GLY A 335 12.62 34.08 -6.01
CA GLY A 335 14.05 33.76 -6.14
C GLY A 335 14.62 33.81 -7.56
N SER A 336 13.81 34.09 -8.58
CA SER A 336 14.21 34.04 -9.98
C SER A 336 14.82 35.35 -10.48
N GLN A 337 15.76 35.25 -11.42
CA GLN A 337 16.30 36.43 -12.12
C GLN A 337 15.67 36.59 -13.52
N HIS A 338 14.62 35.83 -13.85
CA HIS A 338 14.11 35.72 -15.20
C HIS A 338 13.50 37.02 -15.72
N PHE A 339 12.91 37.85 -14.85
CA PHE A 339 12.38 39.15 -15.26
C PHE A 339 13.45 40.06 -15.90
N LEU A 340 14.73 39.88 -15.51
CA LEU A 340 15.87 40.60 -16.07
C LEU A 340 16.29 40.11 -17.46
N SER A 341 15.75 39.01 -17.98
CA SER A 341 16.03 38.58 -19.37
C SER A 341 15.68 39.65 -20.41
N SER A 342 14.69 40.50 -20.09
CA SER A 342 14.26 41.65 -20.90
C SER A 342 15.23 42.85 -20.91
N SER A 343 16.28 42.83 -20.08
CA SER A 343 17.29 43.90 -20.01
C SER A 343 18.11 44.02 -21.32
N VAL A 344 18.29 42.88 -22.00
CA VAL A 344 19.00 42.75 -23.27
C VAL A 344 18.03 42.46 -24.42
N GLN A 345 18.53 42.64 -25.64
CA GLN A 345 17.78 42.40 -26.87
C GLN A 345 18.69 41.65 -27.84
N ILE A 346 18.10 40.94 -28.80
CA ILE A 346 18.83 40.24 -29.88
C ILE A 346 19.88 41.20 -30.50
N PRO A 347 21.15 40.77 -30.68
CA PRO A 347 21.68 39.40 -30.61
C PRO A 347 22.16 38.93 -29.23
N TRP A 348 21.85 39.68 -28.17
CA TRP A 348 22.31 39.37 -26.81
C TRP A 348 21.27 38.57 -26.02
N GLU A 349 21.76 37.63 -25.22
CA GLU A 349 20.98 36.85 -24.27
C GLU A 349 21.62 36.94 -22.87
N ARG A 350 20.80 37.13 -21.85
CA ARG A 350 21.21 37.10 -20.44
C ARG A 350 21.08 35.66 -19.93
N ALA A 351 22.20 35.10 -19.47
CA ALA A 351 22.27 33.76 -18.90
C ALA A 351 22.79 33.81 -17.45
N ILE A 352 22.62 32.71 -16.72
CA ILE A 352 23.00 32.60 -15.31
C ILE A 352 24.03 31.49 -15.16
N SER A 353 25.16 31.79 -14.53
CA SER A 353 26.22 30.81 -14.24
C SER A 353 25.83 29.85 -13.10
N PRO A 354 26.55 28.73 -12.89
CA PRO A 354 26.31 27.84 -11.76
C PRO A 354 26.38 28.54 -10.39
N ASN A 355 27.20 29.59 -10.27
CA ASN A 355 27.33 30.43 -9.08
C ASN A 355 26.22 31.50 -8.97
N LYS A 356 25.16 31.41 -9.76
CA LYS A 356 24.03 32.36 -9.81
C LYS A 356 24.39 33.78 -10.25
N VAL A 357 25.58 33.97 -10.82
CA VAL A 357 26.04 35.26 -11.37
C VAL A 357 25.62 35.39 -12.83
N PRO A 358 25.02 36.52 -13.24
CA PRO A 358 24.64 36.73 -14.63
C PRO A 358 25.85 36.95 -15.54
N TYR A 359 25.74 36.44 -16.76
CA TYR A 359 26.64 36.71 -17.87
C TYR A 359 25.83 36.85 -19.16
N TYR A 360 26.45 37.40 -20.19
CA TYR A 360 25.78 37.77 -21.43
C TYR A 360 26.40 37.04 -22.60
N ILE A 361 25.55 36.49 -23.46
CA ILE A 361 25.91 35.72 -24.63
C ILE A 361 25.59 36.58 -25.85
N ASN A 362 26.58 36.80 -26.71
CA ASN A 362 26.36 37.43 -28.01
C ASN A 362 26.31 36.32 -29.07
N HIS A 363 25.11 36.04 -29.58
CA HIS A 363 24.89 35.00 -30.59
C HIS A 363 25.51 35.34 -31.94
N GLN A 364 25.60 36.62 -32.29
CA GLN A 364 26.23 37.06 -33.54
C GLN A 364 27.76 36.95 -33.48
N GLY A 365 28.35 37.29 -32.33
CA GLY A 365 29.80 37.21 -32.10
C GLY A 365 30.30 35.84 -31.64
N GLN A 366 29.39 34.94 -31.24
CA GLN A 366 29.71 33.68 -30.55
C GLN A 366 30.63 33.86 -29.34
N THR A 367 30.42 34.94 -28.59
CA THR A 367 31.22 35.30 -27.41
C THR A 367 30.35 35.37 -26.16
N THR A 368 30.94 35.10 -25.00
CA THR A 368 30.32 35.35 -23.70
C THR A 368 31.12 36.41 -22.93
N CYS A 369 30.44 37.25 -22.16
CA CYS A 369 31.08 38.24 -21.31
C CYS A 369 30.33 38.43 -19.99
N TRP A 370 31.05 38.87 -18.95
CA TRP A 370 30.45 39.19 -17.66
C TRP A 370 29.76 40.56 -17.65
N ASP A 371 30.18 41.47 -18.52
CA ASP A 371 29.63 42.81 -18.58
C ASP A 371 28.37 42.84 -19.44
N HIS A 372 27.36 43.57 -18.97
CA HIS A 372 26.19 43.87 -19.79
C HIS A 372 26.62 44.66 -21.03
N PRO A 373 26.06 44.46 -22.24
CA PRO A 373 26.49 45.16 -23.46
C PRO A 373 26.51 46.69 -23.30
N LYS A 374 25.47 47.26 -22.69
CA LYS A 374 25.43 48.70 -22.36
C LYS A 374 26.45 49.13 -21.29
N MET A 375 26.89 48.25 -20.40
CA MET A 375 28.01 48.54 -19.47
C MET A 375 29.33 48.58 -20.23
N THR A 376 29.55 47.66 -21.17
CA THR A 376 30.73 47.69 -22.06
C THR A 376 30.78 48.98 -22.87
N GLU A 377 29.67 49.40 -23.48
CA GLU A 377 29.55 50.68 -24.19
C GLU A 377 29.84 51.87 -23.26
N LEU A 378 29.30 51.83 -22.02
CA LEU A 378 29.55 52.86 -21.02
C LEU A 378 31.04 52.97 -20.69
N TYR A 379 31.72 51.85 -20.38
CA TYR A 379 33.15 51.84 -20.07
C TYR A 379 34.02 52.33 -21.24
N GLN A 380 33.67 51.96 -22.47
CA GLN A 380 34.33 52.49 -23.67
C GLN A 380 34.19 54.01 -23.74
N ALA A 381 32.98 54.54 -23.52
CA ALA A 381 32.72 55.98 -23.51
C ALA A 381 33.41 56.74 -22.35
N LEU A 382 33.83 56.06 -21.27
CA LEU A 382 34.62 56.68 -20.21
C LEU A 382 36.05 57.00 -20.66
N ALA A 383 36.56 56.35 -21.71
CA ALA A 383 37.90 56.58 -22.22
C ALA A 383 38.08 58.00 -22.79
N ASP A 384 37.00 58.60 -23.32
CA ASP A 384 36.99 59.97 -23.83
C ASP A 384 37.36 61.02 -22.76
N LEU A 385 37.17 60.67 -21.48
CA LEU A 385 37.49 61.54 -20.35
C LEU A 385 38.96 61.44 -19.91
N ASN A 386 39.77 60.58 -20.54
CA ASN A 386 41.19 60.41 -20.20
C ASN A 386 42.04 61.66 -20.44
N ASN A 387 41.56 62.58 -21.28
CA ASN A 387 42.21 63.86 -21.56
C ASN A 387 42.10 64.89 -20.40
N ILE A 388 41.26 64.65 -19.39
CA ILE A 388 41.14 65.53 -18.23
C ILE A 388 42.42 65.45 -17.40
N LYS A 389 43.14 66.57 -17.30
CA LYS A 389 44.46 66.67 -16.66
C LYS A 389 44.45 66.32 -15.17
N PHE A 390 43.49 66.85 -14.42
CA PHE A 390 43.39 66.61 -12.99
C PHE A 390 42.72 65.26 -12.71
N SER A 391 43.43 64.33 -12.10
CA SER A 391 42.98 62.95 -11.86
C SER A 391 41.70 62.85 -11.02
N ALA A 392 41.57 63.68 -9.99
CA ALA A 392 40.35 63.74 -9.16
C ALA A 392 39.13 64.15 -10.00
N TYR A 393 39.25 65.21 -10.79
CA TYR A 393 38.18 65.68 -11.69
C TYR A 393 37.87 64.67 -12.80
N ARG A 394 38.88 64.02 -13.35
CA ARG A 394 38.70 62.95 -14.34
C ARG A 394 37.87 61.80 -13.76
N THR A 395 38.25 61.34 -12.57
CA THR A 395 37.54 60.26 -11.87
C THR A 395 36.12 60.69 -11.52
N ALA A 396 35.94 61.91 -11.03
CA ALA A 396 34.61 62.46 -10.72
C ALA A 396 33.72 62.54 -11.97
N MET A 397 34.25 62.98 -13.12
CA MET A 397 33.50 63.02 -14.38
C MET A 397 33.15 61.61 -14.90
N LYS A 398 34.06 60.65 -14.77
CA LYS A 398 33.79 59.24 -15.08
C LYS A 398 32.67 58.70 -14.18
N LEU A 399 32.77 58.92 -12.87
CA LEU A 399 31.75 58.52 -11.90
C LEU A 399 30.41 59.21 -12.15
N ARG A 400 30.40 60.49 -12.53
CA ARG A 400 29.16 61.20 -12.89
C ARG A 400 28.49 60.57 -14.11
N ARG A 401 29.26 60.11 -15.10
CA ARG A 401 28.73 59.41 -16.27
C ARG A 401 28.17 58.04 -15.91
N VAL A 402 28.85 57.29 -15.04
CA VAL A 402 28.33 56.03 -14.46
C VAL A 402 27.05 56.28 -13.67
N GLN A 403 27.05 57.25 -12.77
CA GLN A 403 25.92 57.62 -11.91
C GLN A 403 24.66 57.89 -12.74
N LYS A 404 24.78 58.67 -13.82
CA LYS A 404 23.67 58.97 -14.74
C LYS A 404 23.20 57.75 -15.54
N ALA A 405 24.13 56.93 -16.03
CA ALA A 405 23.78 55.71 -16.77
C ALA A 405 23.02 54.71 -15.90
N LEU A 406 23.37 54.64 -14.61
CA LEU A 406 22.68 53.82 -13.61
C LEU A 406 21.46 54.53 -12.98
N ARG A 407 21.20 55.80 -13.29
CA ARG A 407 20.13 56.62 -12.69
C ARG A 407 20.21 56.79 -11.17
N LEU A 408 21.38 56.54 -10.57
CA LEU A 408 21.61 56.74 -9.13
C LEU A 408 21.55 58.23 -8.76
N ASP A 409 21.72 59.14 -9.72
CA ASP A 409 21.55 60.58 -9.51
C ASP A 409 20.09 61.01 -9.32
N LEU A 410 19.12 60.11 -9.48
CA LEU A 410 17.72 60.38 -9.21
C LEU A 410 17.26 59.86 -7.84
N LEU A 411 17.99 58.91 -7.26
CA LEU A 411 17.69 58.27 -5.97
C LEU A 411 18.17 59.14 -4.81
N THR A 412 17.28 59.51 -3.90
CA THR A 412 17.66 60.24 -2.69
C THR A 412 18.28 59.32 -1.64
N LEU A 413 19.10 59.85 -0.73
CA LEU A 413 19.62 59.05 0.38
C LEU A 413 18.49 58.48 1.25
N VAL A 414 17.39 59.20 1.43
CA VAL A 414 16.23 58.72 2.19
C VAL A 414 15.63 57.49 1.54
N SER A 415 15.30 57.57 0.23
CA SER A 415 14.73 56.44 -0.51
C SER A 415 15.65 55.21 -0.47
N VAL A 416 16.97 55.42 -0.58
CA VAL A 416 17.97 54.35 -0.50
C VAL A 416 17.98 53.66 0.88
N VAL A 417 17.93 54.46 1.95
CA VAL A 417 17.96 53.93 3.33
C VAL A 417 16.65 53.23 3.70
N ASP A 418 15.51 53.71 3.21
CA ASP A 418 14.22 53.06 3.47
C ASP A 418 14.17 51.66 2.86
N VAL A 419 14.66 51.46 1.63
CA VAL A 419 14.75 50.11 1.04
C VAL A 419 15.69 49.20 1.83
N PHE A 420 16.84 49.72 2.30
CA PHE A 420 17.72 48.93 3.17
C PHE A 420 17.06 48.52 4.48
N ARG A 421 16.10 49.30 5.00
CA ARG A 421 15.34 48.94 6.20
C ARG A 421 14.27 47.89 5.92
N GLU A 422 13.54 48.03 4.82
CA GLU A 422 12.48 47.10 4.44
C GLU A 422 13.01 45.71 4.09
N GLN A 423 14.20 45.63 3.51
CA GLN A 423 14.86 44.37 3.12
C GLN A 423 15.78 43.82 4.22
N ASP A 424 15.66 44.31 5.47
CA ASP A 424 16.48 43.92 6.64
C ASP A 424 18.01 43.97 6.44
N LEU A 425 18.49 44.86 5.56
CA LEU A 425 19.92 45.04 5.27
C LEU A 425 20.60 45.93 6.32
N GLN A 426 20.38 45.68 7.61
CA GLN A 426 20.98 46.50 8.68
C GLN A 426 22.42 46.10 9.00
N HIS A 427 22.71 44.80 8.99
CA HIS A 427 23.99 44.24 9.42
C HIS A 427 25.04 44.31 8.30
N GLY A 428 26.02 45.22 8.41
CA GLY A 428 27.04 45.42 7.37
C GLY A 428 27.93 44.21 7.06
N GLU A 429 28.09 43.28 8.01
CA GLU A 429 28.88 42.05 7.85
C GLU A 429 28.14 40.93 7.11
N HIS A 430 26.80 41.02 7.01
CA HIS A 430 26.01 40.05 6.28
C HIS A 430 26.44 40.02 4.80
N VAL A 431 26.46 38.83 4.21
CA VAL A 431 26.86 38.59 2.83
C VAL A 431 25.62 38.27 2.02
N MET A 432 25.28 39.19 1.12
CA MET A 432 24.16 39.08 0.20
C MET A 432 24.53 38.20 -0.99
N ASP A 433 23.58 37.38 -1.44
CA ASP A 433 23.64 36.72 -2.74
C ASP A 433 23.12 37.63 -3.87
N VAL A 434 23.27 37.18 -5.12
CA VAL A 434 22.85 37.95 -6.31
C VAL A 434 21.35 38.23 -6.31
N VAL A 435 20.54 37.33 -5.77
CA VAL A 435 19.08 37.45 -5.75
C VAL A 435 18.66 38.51 -4.73
N GLU A 436 19.26 38.52 -3.55
CA GLU A 436 19.05 39.59 -2.54
C GLU A 436 19.46 40.97 -3.09
N MET A 437 20.59 41.05 -3.82
CA MET A 437 20.99 42.28 -4.49
C MET A 437 19.96 42.74 -5.52
N ILE A 438 19.42 41.81 -6.33
CA ILE A 438 18.38 42.11 -7.32
C ILE A 438 17.12 42.63 -6.63
N HIS A 439 16.62 41.98 -5.59
CA HIS A 439 15.42 42.43 -4.86
C HIS A 439 15.59 43.85 -4.31
N ALA A 440 16.72 44.13 -3.66
CA ALA A 440 16.99 45.46 -3.13
C ALA A 440 17.06 46.52 -4.26
N LEU A 441 17.68 46.20 -5.40
CA LEU A 441 17.73 47.10 -6.55
C LEU A 441 16.36 47.30 -7.20
N THR A 442 15.55 46.24 -7.32
CA THR A 442 14.19 46.30 -7.86
C THR A 442 13.33 47.24 -7.02
N GLY A 443 13.32 47.07 -5.69
CA GLY A 443 12.57 47.96 -4.79
C GLY A 443 13.04 49.42 -4.86
N LEU A 444 14.32 49.68 -5.12
CA LEU A 444 14.83 51.04 -5.33
C LEU A 444 14.29 51.68 -6.62
N TYR A 445 14.28 50.94 -7.73
CA TYR A 445 13.84 51.48 -9.02
C TYR A 445 12.33 51.54 -9.17
N GLU A 446 11.57 50.63 -8.54
CA GLU A 446 10.12 50.70 -8.43
C GLU A 446 9.70 51.94 -7.64
N ARG A 447 10.32 52.16 -6.46
CA ARG A 447 10.09 53.38 -5.67
C ARG A 447 10.41 54.64 -6.45
N LEU A 448 11.50 54.64 -7.21
CA LEU A 448 11.85 55.77 -8.07
C LEU A 448 10.78 56.06 -9.12
N GLU A 449 10.21 55.03 -9.75
CA GLU A 449 9.14 55.16 -10.74
C GLU A 449 7.85 55.69 -10.08
N GLU A 450 7.49 55.18 -8.90
CA GLU A 450 6.33 55.62 -8.13
C GLU A 450 6.43 57.09 -7.67
N GLU A 451 7.58 57.48 -7.11
CA GLU A 451 7.84 58.84 -6.62
C GLU A 451 7.92 59.85 -7.78
N ARG A 452 8.42 59.43 -8.95
CA ARG A 452 8.64 60.30 -10.12
C ARG A 452 7.83 59.86 -11.32
N ARG A 453 6.50 59.83 -11.20
CA ARG A 453 5.51 59.45 -12.24
C ARG A 453 5.69 60.09 -13.63
N ALA A 454 6.49 61.15 -13.77
CA ALA A 454 6.82 61.78 -15.04
C ALA A 454 8.00 61.12 -15.79
N ILE A 455 8.72 60.17 -15.16
CA ILE A 455 9.89 59.49 -15.72
C ILE A 455 9.58 58.00 -15.81
N VAL A 456 9.49 57.48 -17.04
CA VAL A 456 9.39 56.05 -17.28
C VAL A 456 10.77 55.41 -17.07
N VAL A 457 10.88 54.50 -16.11
CA VAL A 457 12.12 53.79 -15.81
C VAL A 457 12.01 52.39 -16.39
N ASN A 458 12.92 52.02 -17.29
CA ASN A 458 13.07 50.61 -17.64
C ASN A 458 13.73 49.90 -16.45
N ILE A 459 12.90 49.38 -15.53
CA ILE A 459 13.32 48.74 -14.29
C ILE A 459 14.26 47.56 -14.55
N PRO A 460 13.93 46.58 -15.44
CA PRO A 460 14.82 45.45 -15.69
C PRO A 460 16.22 45.87 -16.12
N LEU A 461 16.34 46.82 -17.05
CA LEU A 461 17.63 47.32 -17.49
C LEU A 461 18.37 48.08 -16.38
N SER A 462 17.66 48.90 -15.59
CA SER A 462 18.24 49.66 -14.49
C SER A 462 18.84 48.75 -13.41
N VAL A 463 18.10 47.71 -13.02
CA VAL A 463 18.54 46.71 -12.06
C VAL A 463 19.76 45.97 -12.58
N ASP A 464 19.72 45.44 -13.80
CA ASP A 464 20.79 44.60 -14.34
C ASP A 464 22.10 45.40 -14.58
N MET A 465 21.99 46.65 -15.06
CA MET A 465 23.14 47.56 -15.20
C MET A 465 23.77 47.90 -13.84
N CYS A 466 22.95 48.19 -12.83
CA CYS A 466 23.42 48.55 -11.50
C CYS A 466 24.04 47.34 -10.78
N LEU A 467 23.41 46.17 -10.89
CA LEU A 467 23.95 44.90 -10.43
C LEU A 467 25.31 44.61 -11.07
N ASN A 468 25.41 44.75 -12.40
CA ASN A 468 26.64 44.53 -13.13
C ASN A 468 27.77 45.46 -12.67
N TRP A 469 27.47 46.74 -12.45
CA TRP A 469 28.43 47.70 -11.89
C TRP A 469 28.87 47.34 -10.47
N LEU A 470 27.95 46.97 -9.58
CA LEU A 470 28.29 46.59 -8.21
C LEU A 470 29.13 45.31 -8.15
N LEU A 471 28.79 44.29 -8.95
CA LEU A 471 29.58 43.05 -9.06
C LEU A 471 30.97 43.33 -9.65
N ASN A 472 31.08 44.27 -10.60
CA ASN A 472 32.36 44.75 -11.11
C ASN A 472 33.24 45.36 -10.01
N VAL A 473 32.66 46.23 -9.18
CA VAL A 473 33.39 46.91 -8.10
C VAL A 473 33.77 45.96 -6.96
N TYR A 474 32.84 45.09 -6.52
CA TYR A 474 32.97 44.38 -5.25
C TYR A 474 33.06 42.85 -5.36
N ASP A 475 32.70 42.24 -6.50
CA ASP A 475 32.79 40.79 -6.74
C ASP A 475 33.47 40.47 -8.08
N SER A 476 34.69 40.99 -8.25
CA SER A 476 35.52 40.71 -9.45
C SER A 476 35.79 39.22 -9.69
N GLY A 477 35.71 38.40 -8.63
CA GLY A 477 35.85 36.94 -8.71
C GLY A 477 34.60 36.20 -9.18
N ARG A 478 33.45 36.88 -9.32
CA ARG A 478 32.17 36.30 -9.74
C ARG A 478 31.75 35.12 -8.85
N ASN A 479 31.87 35.32 -7.55
CA ASN A 479 31.43 34.35 -6.54
C ASN A 479 29.92 34.47 -6.24
N GLY A 480 29.28 35.55 -6.69
CA GLY A 480 27.87 35.82 -6.46
C GLY A 480 27.56 36.26 -5.03
N LYS A 481 28.57 36.83 -4.34
CA LYS A 481 28.50 37.20 -2.93
C LYS A 481 29.05 38.60 -2.70
N MET A 482 28.34 39.43 -1.94
CA MET A 482 28.76 40.79 -1.63
C MET A 482 28.36 41.17 -0.20
N ARG A 483 29.22 41.86 0.54
CA ARG A 483 28.85 42.36 1.87
C ARG A 483 27.81 43.47 1.75
N VAL A 484 26.87 43.51 2.70
CA VAL A 484 25.91 44.61 2.82
C VAL A 484 26.65 45.96 2.91
N LEU A 485 27.77 46.02 3.63
CA LEU A 485 28.58 47.25 3.70
C LEU A 485 29.07 47.71 2.32
N SER A 486 29.54 46.79 1.47
CA SER A 486 29.99 47.09 0.10
C SER A 486 28.83 47.60 -0.75
N PHE A 487 27.69 46.90 -0.70
CA PHE A 487 26.47 47.26 -1.43
C PHE A 487 25.99 48.67 -1.05
N LYS A 488 25.88 48.95 0.26
CA LYS A 488 25.54 50.28 0.79
C LYS A 488 26.55 51.34 0.35
N THR A 489 27.84 51.04 0.41
CA THR A 489 28.90 51.99 0.05
C THR A 489 28.83 52.38 -1.42
N GLY A 490 28.64 51.41 -2.32
CA GLY A 490 28.48 51.67 -3.75
C GLY A 490 27.28 52.57 -4.06
N LEU A 491 26.10 52.23 -3.51
CA LEU A 491 24.87 52.97 -3.76
C LEU A 491 24.88 54.37 -3.15
N VAL A 492 25.26 54.50 -1.88
CA VAL A 492 25.25 55.80 -1.17
C VAL A 492 26.32 56.75 -1.72
N SER A 493 27.47 56.24 -2.15
CA SER A 493 28.48 57.09 -2.79
C SER A 493 27.92 57.79 -4.03
N LEU A 494 27.08 57.09 -4.80
CA LEU A 494 26.52 57.57 -6.06
C LEU A 494 25.06 58.07 -5.98
N CYS A 495 24.38 58.02 -4.84
CA CYS A 495 23.02 58.55 -4.74
C CYS A 495 22.99 60.09 -4.80
N ASN A 496 21.80 60.67 -4.93
CA ASN A 496 21.59 62.11 -4.88
C ASN A 496 21.37 62.59 -3.44
N ALA A 497 22.47 63.03 -2.81
CA ALA A 497 22.46 63.62 -1.48
C ALA A 497 23.68 64.50 -1.28
N ASP A 498 23.60 65.39 -0.28
CA ASP A 498 24.73 66.22 0.10
C ASP A 498 25.91 65.37 0.57
N VAL A 499 27.12 65.79 0.18
CA VAL A 499 28.36 65.05 0.49
C VAL A 499 28.52 64.81 2.00
N GLN A 500 28.12 65.79 2.82
CA GLN A 500 28.17 65.66 4.28
C GLN A 500 27.21 64.59 4.81
N GLU A 501 26.03 64.42 4.21
CA GLU A 501 25.06 63.40 4.61
C GLU A 501 25.55 62.00 4.24
N LYS A 502 26.12 61.84 3.04
CA LYS A 502 26.76 60.59 2.60
C LYS A 502 27.87 60.18 3.56
N TYR A 503 28.75 61.11 3.94
CA TYR A 503 29.80 60.82 4.92
C TYR A 503 29.26 60.43 6.28
N LYS A 504 28.28 61.16 6.82
CA LYS A 504 27.63 60.80 8.09
C LYS A 504 27.01 59.40 8.03
N TYR A 505 26.32 59.07 6.93
CA TYR A 505 25.70 57.77 6.77
C TYR A 505 26.73 56.65 6.71
N LEU A 506 27.72 56.75 5.82
CA LEU A 506 28.74 55.72 5.61
C LEU A 506 29.62 55.51 6.84
N PHE A 507 29.97 56.58 7.54
CA PHE A 507 30.73 56.49 8.79
C PHE A 507 29.93 55.72 9.86
N ARG A 508 28.63 56.00 10.00
CA ARG A 508 27.76 55.26 10.93
C ARG A 508 27.64 53.77 10.60
N GLN A 509 27.83 53.35 9.35
CA GLN A 509 27.79 51.93 8.97
C GLN A 509 28.98 51.14 9.53
N VAL A 510 30.10 51.81 9.85
CA VAL A 510 31.29 51.17 10.40
C VAL A 510 31.54 51.54 11.87
N SER A 511 30.87 52.55 12.43
CA SER A 511 31.08 52.94 13.83
C SER A 511 30.60 51.86 14.81
N GLY A 512 31.34 51.69 15.90
CA GLY A 512 30.97 50.80 17.00
C GLY A 512 29.85 51.37 17.90
N PRO A 513 29.47 50.64 18.96
CA PRO A 513 28.45 51.06 19.91
C PRO A 513 28.75 52.46 20.47
N GLY A 514 27.76 53.36 20.43
CA GLY A 514 27.92 54.76 20.87
C GLY A 514 28.58 55.69 19.84
N GLY A 515 28.82 55.25 18.61
CA GLY A 515 29.38 56.07 17.53
C GLY A 515 30.91 56.22 17.56
N LEU A 516 31.60 55.48 18.42
CA LEU A 516 33.06 55.46 18.50
C LEU A 516 33.64 54.65 17.33
N THR A 517 34.73 55.14 16.74
CA THR A 517 35.36 54.53 15.56
C THR A 517 36.86 54.46 15.78
N ASP A 518 37.43 53.26 15.64
CA ASP A 518 38.88 53.02 15.73
C ASP A 518 39.50 52.88 14.32
N GLN A 519 40.81 52.58 14.27
CA GLN A 519 41.51 52.39 13.00
C GLN A 519 40.91 51.26 12.16
N ARG A 520 40.51 50.13 12.76
CA ARG A 520 39.90 49.00 12.05
C ARG A 520 38.61 49.42 11.36
N HIS A 521 37.73 50.12 12.06
CA HIS A 521 36.46 50.58 11.49
C HIS A 521 36.69 51.54 10.31
N LEU A 522 37.63 52.48 10.43
CA LEU A 522 37.98 53.39 9.33
C LEU A 522 38.63 52.65 8.15
N THR A 523 39.51 51.67 8.42
CA THR A 523 40.11 50.80 7.40
C THR A 523 39.03 50.10 6.60
N MET A 524 37.99 49.56 7.24
CA MET A 524 36.87 48.92 6.56
C MET A 524 36.18 49.88 5.59
N LEU A 525 35.79 51.08 6.04
CA LEU A 525 35.12 52.06 5.19
C LEU A 525 35.99 52.48 4.00
N LEU A 526 37.27 52.80 4.24
CA LEU A 526 38.17 53.22 3.16
C LEU A 526 38.45 52.09 2.19
N TYR A 527 38.53 50.85 2.67
CA TYR A 527 38.70 49.67 1.82
C TYR A 527 37.50 49.47 0.88
N GLU A 528 36.28 49.76 1.32
CA GLU A 528 35.09 49.72 0.44
C GLU A 528 35.07 50.88 -0.56
N ALA A 529 35.43 52.08 -0.11
CA ALA A 529 35.41 53.27 -0.94
C ALA A 529 36.48 53.23 -2.05
N ILE A 530 37.68 52.70 -1.77
CA ILE A 530 38.78 52.64 -2.74
C ILE A 530 38.50 51.68 -3.91
N GLN A 531 37.58 50.72 -3.76
CA GLN A 531 37.21 49.82 -4.86
C GLN A 531 36.56 50.57 -6.02
N ILE A 532 35.82 51.65 -5.75
CA ILE A 532 35.11 52.43 -6.77
C ILE A 532 36.09 53.04 -7.81
N PRO A 533 37.10 53.86 -7.42
CA PRO A 533 38.08 54.37 -8.37
C PRO A 533 39.00 53.27 -8.91
N ARG A 534 39.21 52.18 -8.17
CA ARG A 534 39.94 51.00 -8.67
C ARG A 534 39.25 50.35 -9.87
N GLN A 535 37.93 50.20 -9.83
CA GLN A 535 37.17 49.66 -10.95
C GLN A 535 37.23 50.54 -12.20
N LEU A 536 37.48 51.84 -12.04
CA LEU A 536 37.69 52.77 -13.16
C LEU A 536 39.14 52.86 -13.63
N GLY A 537 40.06 52.10 -13.03
CA GLY A 537 41.50 52.16 -13.31
C GLY A 537 42.19 53.42 -12.77
N GLU A 538 41.57 54.16 -11.85
CA GLU A 538 42.06 55.45 -11.35
C GLU A 538 42.66 55.38 -9.93
N VAL A 539 42.75 54.19 -9.31
CA VAL A 539 43.20 54.01 -7.92
C VAL A 539 44.58 54.60 -7.61
N ALA A 540 45.50 54.63 -8.58
CA ALA A 540 46.83 55.21 -8.40
C ALA A 540 46.77 56.71 -8.03
N ALA A 541 45.72 57.42 -8.47
CA ALA A 541 45.51 58.82 -8.11
C ALA A 541 45.05 59.03 -6.65
N PHE A 542 44.62 57.96 -5.97
CA PHE A 542 44.03 58.00 -4.63
C PHE A 542 44.88 57.25 -3.58
N GLY A 543 46.19 57.15 -3.81
CA GLY A 543 47.12 56.51 -2.85
C GLY A 543 47.29 55.00 -3.03
N GLY A 544 46.71 54.42 -4.08
CA GLY A 544 46.78 52.98 -4.35
C GLY A 544 45.75 52.18 -3.54
N SER A 545 45.75 50.85 -3.71
CA SER A 545 44.76 49.96 -3.07
C SER A 545 44.98 49.79 -1.57
N ASN A 546 46.17 50.12 -1.05
CA ASN A 546 46.46 50.03 0.38
C ASN A 546 46.00 51.30 1.10
N VAL A 547 44.96 51.18 1.92
CA VAL A 547 44.34 52.31 2.63
C VAL A 547 45.01 52.65 3.96
N GLU A 548 45.91 51.80 4.46
CA GLU A 548 46.55 51.95 5.77
C GLU A 548 47.28 53.28 5.98
N PRO A 549 48.00 53.85 4.98
CA PRO A 549 48.59 55.18 5.11
C PRO A 549 47.54 56.27 5.37
N SER A 550 46.40 56.20 4.69
CA SER A 550 45.29 57.15 4.84
C SER A 550 44.63 57.04 6.21
N VAL A 551 44.47 55.81 6.73
CA VAL A 551 43.95 55.55 8.08
C VAL A 551 44.87 56.16 9.12
N ARG A 552 46.19 55.86 9.06
CA ARG A 552 47.17 56.43 9.98
C ARG A 552 47.20 57.95 9.90
N SER A 553 47.17 58.53 8.70
CA SER A 553 47.11 59.98 8.52
C SER A 553 45.87 60.59 9.19
N CYS A 554 44.71 59.94 9.09
CA CYS A 554 43.47 60.43 9.71
C CYS A 554 43.58 60.47 11.24
N PHE A 555 44.10 59.42 11.86
CA PHE A 555 44.25 59.36 13.32
C PHE A 555 45.38 60.25 13.85
N LEU A 556 46.46 60.44 13.07
CA LEU A 556 47.50 61.42 13.38
C LEU A 556 46.96 62.85 13.32
N CYS A 557 46.19 63.19 12.28
CA CYS A 557 45.52 64.48 12.19
C CYS A 557 44.44 64.67 13.28
N GLY A 558 43.77 63.60 13.71
CA GLY A 558 42.83 63.64 14.85
C GLY A 558 43.50 64.00 16.18
N HIS A 559 44.76 63.59 16.38
CA HIS A 559 45.58 64.05 17.50
C HIS A 559 46.08 65.50 17.34
N VAL A 560 46.28 65.96 16.10
CA VAL A 560 46.76 67.33 15.80
C VAL A 560 45.63 68.37 15.76
N LEU A 561 44.35 67.97 15.72
CA LEU A 561 43.22 68.90 15.76
C LEU A 561 42.97 69.56 17.13
N VAL A 562 43.74 69.20 18.17
CA VAL A 562 43.80 69.97 19.44
C VAL A 562 44.81 71.12 19.35
N GLU A 563 45.76 71.08 18.40
CA GLU A 563 46.76 72.13 18.22
C GLU A 563 47.04 72.41 16.73
N HIS A 564 46.39 73.45 16.23
CA HIS A 564 46.77 74.24 15.04
C HIS A 564 46.29 73.79 13.62
N LEU A 565 45.43 74.66 13.08
CA LEU A 565 45.32 75.10 11.66
C LEU A 565 44.58 74.23 10.63
N ILE A 566 43.36 74.68 10.32
CA ILE A 566 42.83 74.84 8.93
C ILE A 566 43.81 75.79 8.21
N PRO A 567 44.40 75.55 7.00
CA PRO A 567 43.68 75.17 5.76
C PRO A 567 44.48 74.28 4.76
N LYS A 568 43.88 73.22 4.21
CA LYS A 568 44.09 72.68 2.82
C LYS A 568 43.58 71.24 2.72
N SER A 569 42.27 71.07 2.62
CA SER A 569 41.66 69.80 2.20
C SER A 569 40.24 70.02 1.69
N ARG A 570 40.11 70.93 0.70
CA ARG A 570 38.97 70.94 -0.23
C ARG A 570 39.39 70.16 -1.47
N ALA A 571 39.40 68.83 -1.39
CA ALA A 571 39.40 67.91 -2.53
C ALA A 571 39.35 66.46 -2.03
N LEU A 572 38.22 66.04 -1.48
CA LEU A 572 37.88 64.63 -1.42
C LEU A 572 36.41 64.50 -1.84
N LEU A 573 36.27 63.95 -3.06
CA LEU A 573 35.07 63.65 -3.85
C LEU A 573 34.36 64.84 -4.51
#